data_AF-A0A832DUE3-F1
#
_entry.id   AF-A0A832DUE3-F1
#
_cell.length_a   1.000
_cell.length_b   1.000
_cell.length_c   1.000
_cell.angle_alpha   90.00
_cell.angle_beta   90.00
_cell.angle_gamma   90.00
#
_symmetry.space_group_name_H-M   'P 1'
#
loop_
_entity.id
_entity.type
_entity.pdbx_description
1 polymer ?
#
loop_
_entity_poly.entity_id
_entity_poly.type
_entity_poly.pdbx_seq_one_letter_code
_entity_poly.pdbx_strand_id
1 'polypeptide(L)'
;MFDQVFAHEGEEEELPISPLGETLEQRMKGLSFLGLELATGVVLFLILLAVFWRNKTEKAKWFLYLGIAVPIILATLFLAGSTVYLNLVSVSGGPVHWHADFQVWACGQELDLIDPTGIANRVGSPVFHEHGDDRIHVEGVVTDLREAELGRFFMFVGGELHADHLTFPTNEKLYRFDNGDPCGDGKPGVLQAFVWKTDEDAGEFYQEKLAKPEEYVISPYSKVPPGDCLILEFGEEKDRTDKLCSFYEIAESKGELRRR
;
A
#
# COMPACT_ATOMS: atom_id res chain seq x y z
N MET A 1 20.90 21.34 -12.17
CA MET A 1 21.04 19.89 -12.33
C MET A 1 19.93 19.32 -11.47
N PHE A 2 18.83 18.93 -12.09
CA PHE A 2 17.64 18.49 -11.37
C PHE A 2 17.86 17.04 -10.93
N ASP A 3 17.67 16.75 -9.66
CA ASP A 3 17.61 15.36 -9.18
C ASP A 3 16.38 14.72 -9.80
N GLN A 4 16.60 13.78 -10.73
CA GLN A 4 15.53 12.96 -11.28
C GLN A 4 15.02 12.05 -10.15
N VAL A 5 13.77 12.25 -9.75
CA VAL A 5 13.04 11.33 -8.89
C VAL A 5 12.65 10.14 -9.77
N PHE A 6 13.45 9.08 -9.74
CA PHE A 6 13.11 7.83 -10.40
C PHE A 6 12.17 7.04 -9.48
N ALA A 7 10.95 6.78 -9.94
CA ALA A 7 10.18 5.65 -9.45
C ALA A 7 10.86 4.37 -9.96
N HIS A 8 11.79 3.85 -9.15
CA HIS A 8 12.41 2.52 -9.21
C HIS A 8 12.38 1.80 -10.59
N GLU A 9 13.33 2.13 -11.47
CA GLU A 9 13.69 1.26 -12.60
C GLU A 9 14.61 0.13 -12.12
N GLY A 10 14.09 -1.10 -12.06
CA GLY A 10 14.91 -2.30 -11.84
C GLY A 10 14.09 -3.51 -11.44
N GLU A 11 14.32 -4.64 -12.11
CA GLU A 11 13.78 -5.99 -11.83
C GLU A 11 13.45 -6.22 -10.35
N GLU A 12 12.17 -6.33 -9.98
CA GLU A 12 11.67 -6.72 -8.64
C GLU A 12 12.62 -6.37 -7.48
N GLU A 13 13.23 -5.19 -7.49
CA GLU A 13 14.12 -4.79 -6.41
C GLU A 13 13.16 -4.49 -5.27
N GLU A 14 13.13 -5.43 -4.32
CA GLU A 14 12.36 -5.32 -3.09
C GLU A 14 12.47 -3.89 -2.61
N LEU A 15 11.32 -3.21 -2.57
CA LEU A 15 11.20 -1.80 -2.18
C LEU A 15 12.12 -1.54 -1.00
N PRO A 16 12.87 -0.41 -1.02
CA PRO A 16 13.74 -0.07 0.10
C PRO A 16 12.91 -0.17 1.37
N ILE A 17 13.43 -0.98 2.30
CA ILE A 17 12.84 -1.26 3.61
C ILE A 17 12.26 0.04 4.14
N SER A 18 10.93 0.10 4.24
CA SER A 18 10.23 1.23 4.84
C SER A 18 10.92 1.56 6.17
N PRO A 19 11.19 2.84 6.48
CA PRO A 19 11.91 3.23 7.69
C PRO A 19 11.26 2.74 9.00
N LEU A 20 10.03 2.20 8.94
CA LEU A 20 9.31 1.57 10.05
C LEU A 20 9.48 0.05 10.21
N GLY A 21 10.30 -0.61 9.38
CA GLY A 21 10.52 -2.05 9.40
C GLY A 21 9.54 -2.86 8.53
N GLU A 22 9.95 -4.08 8.17
CA GLU A 22 9.16 -5.00 7.35
C GLU A 22 7.84 -5.40 8.04
N THR A 23 6.74 -5.40 7.28
CA THR A 23 5.46 -5.97 7.77
C THR A 23 5.59 -7.47 8.00
N LEU A 24 4.71 -8.05 8.82
CA LEU A 24 4.72 -9.49 9.05
C LEU A 24 4.50 -10.27 7.75
N GLU A 25 3.62 -9.77 6.88
CA GLU A 25 3.38 -10.36 5.56
C GLU A 25 4.65 -10.33 4.69
N GLN A 26 5.33 -9.17 4.60
CA GLN A 26 6.58 -9.04 3.83
C GLN A 26 7.64 -10.01 4.35
N ARG A 27 7.83 -10.08 5.67
CA ARG A 27 8.79 -11.00 6.28
C ARG A 27 8.45 -12.46 6.02
N MET A 28 7.17 -12.84 6.12
CA MET A 28 6.73 -14.21 5.82
C MET A 28 6.90 -14.56 4.34
N LYS A 29 6.65 -13.61 3.43
CA LYS A 29 6.94 -13.75 1.99
C LYS A 29 8.43 -13.95 1.75
N GLY A 30 9.30 -13.11 2.30
CA GLY A 30 10.75 -13.23 2.16
C GLY A 30 11.28 -14.58 2.66
N LEU A 31 10.85 -15.02 3.85
CA LEU A 31 11.20 -16.35 4.36
C LEU A 31 10.66 -17.50 3.50
N SER A 32 9.46 -17.33 2.93
CA SER A 32 8.84 -18.30 2.04
C SER A 32 9.61 -18.43 0.72
N PHE A 33 10.03 -17.31 0.13
CA PHE A 33 10.84 -17.30 -1.08
C PHE A 33 12.22 -17.92 -0.83
N LEU A 34 12.92 -17.50 0.22
CA LEU A 34 14.21 -18.08 0.58
C LEU A 34 14.10 -19.61 0.80
N GLY A 35 13.06 -20.06 1.51
CA GLY A 35 12.80 -21.48 1.72
C GLY A 35 12.54 -22.24 0.41
N LEU A 36 11.79 -21.63 -0.52
CA LEU A 36 11.47 -22.21 -1.82
C LEU A 36 12.71 -22.28 -2.72
N GLU A 37 13.55 -21.25 -2.74
CA GLU A 37 14.81 -21.22 -3.49
C GLU A 37 15.78 -22.29 -3.00
N LEU A 38 15.97 -22.40 -1.68
CA LEU A 38 16.82 -23.43 -1.10
C LEU A 38 16.30 -24.84 -1.40
N ALA A 39 15.00 -25.08 -1.25
CA ALA A 39 14.38 -26.35 -1.58
C ALA A 39 14.56 -26.69 -3.07
N THR A 40 14.34 -25.72 -3.94
CA THR A 40 14.51 -25.86 -5.40
C THR A 40 15.96 -26.17 -5.75
N GLY A 41 16.92 -25.44 -5.20
CA GLY A 41 18.35 -25.68 -5.42
C GLY A 41 18.78 -27.08 -4.99
N VAL A 42 18.35 -27.53 -3.81
CA VAL A 42 18.61 -28.89 -3.31
C VAL A 42 17.98 -29.94 -4.23
N VAL A 43 16.72 -29.77 -4.61
CA VAL A 43 16.01 -30.70 -5.49
C VAL A 43 16.69 -30.79 -6.86
N LEU A 44 17.02 -29.65 -7.49
CA LEU A 44 17.71 -29.63 -8.78
C LEU A 44 19.08 -30.30 -8.70
N PHE A 45 19.85 -30.02 -7.64
CA PHE A 45 21.14 -30.68 -7.41
C PHE A 45 20.99 -32.21 -7.29
N LEU A 46 20.00 -32.69 -6.53
CA LEU A 46 19.76 -34.12 -6.35
C LEU A 46 19.23 -34.79 -7.62
N ILE A 47 18.42 -34.10 -8.42
CA ILE A 47 17.98 -34.58 -9.73
C ILE A 47 19.19 -34.72 -10.67
N LEU A 48 20.05 -33.71 -10.75
CA LEU A 48 21.26 -33.77 -11.56
C LEU A 48 22.18 -34.91 -11.10
N LEU A 49 22.40 -35.04 -9.79
CA LEU A 49 23.16 -36.14 -9.20
C LEU A 49 22.54 -37.50 -9.56
N ALA A 50 21.21 -37.61 -9.50
CA ALA A 50 20.50 -38.81 -9.92
C ALA A 50 20.68 -39.12 -11.41
N VAL A 51 20.71 -38.12 -12.29
CA VAL A 51 20.94 -38.33 -13.73
C VAL A 51 22.37 -38.84 -14.00
N PHE A 52 23.38 -38.23 -13.37
CA PHE A 52 24.79 -38.57 -13.64
C PHE A 52 25.26 -39.85 -12.93
N TRP A 53 24.60 -40.28 -11.86
CA TRP A 53 25.00 -41.48 -11.12
C TRP A 53 24.47 -42.76 -11.78
N ARG A 54 25.26 -43.38 -12.68
CA ARG A 54 24.83 -44.54 -13.49
C ARG A 54 24.49 -45.81 -12.68
N ASN A 55 25.32 -46.17 -11.70
CA ASN A 55 25.16 -47.41 -10.92
C ASN A 55 24.71 -47.12 -9.48
N LYS A 56 23.40 -46.99 -9.27
CA LYS A 56 22.82 -46.67 -7.95
C LYS A 56 22.49 -47.93 -7.17
N THR A 57 22.98 -48.01 -5.94
CA THR A 57 22.51 -49.01 -4.98
C THR A 57 21.09 -48.66 -4.51
N GLU A 58 20.36 -49.62 -3.96
CA GLU A 58 19.02 -49.38 -3.41
C GLU A 58 19.03 -48.31 -2.30
N LYS A 59 20.08 -48.28 -1.47
CA LYS A 59 20.25 -47.23 -0.45
C LYS A 59 20.42 -45.84 -1.07
N ALA A 60 21.17 -45.73 -2.17
CA ALA A 60 21.36 -44.47 -2.88
C ALA A 60 20.06 -43.97 -3.52
N LYS A 61 19.22 -44.87 -4.04
CA LYS A 61 17.88 -44.50 -4.55
C LYS A 61 17.00 -43.92 -3.44
N TRP A 62 16.93 -44.61 -2.29
CA TRP A 62 16.19 -44.11 -1.13
C TRP A 62 16.68 -42.74 -0.65
N PHE A 63 17.99 -42.55 -0.59
CA PHE A 63 18.57 -41.25 -0.26
C PHE A 63 18.14 -40.15 -1.24
N LEU A 64 18.19 -40.40 -2.55
CA LEU A 64 17.77 -39.42 -3.56
C LEU A 64 16.26 -39.14 -3.47
N TYR A 65 15.42 -40.16 -3.31
CA TYR A 65 13.97 -39.98 -3.18
C TYR A 65 13.61 -39.18 -1.94
N LEU A 66 14.14 -39.54 -0.77
CA LEU A 66 13.87 -38.80 0.47
C LEU A 66 14.47 -37.40 0.42
N GLY A 67 15.67 -37.25 -0.13
CA GLY A 67 16.33 -35.96 -0.30
C GLY A 67 15.58 -35.00 -1.21
N ILE A 68 14.78 -35.51 -2.16
CA ILE A 68 13.88 -34.68 -3.00
C ILE A 68 12.53 -34.46 -2.30
N ALA A 69 11.91 -35.53 -1.78
CA ALA A 69 10.57 -35.47 -1.22
C ALA A 69 10.51 -34.61 0.05
N VAL A 70 11.49 -34.73 0.96
CA VAL A 70 11.48 -34.03 2.24
C VAL A 70 11.53 -32.50 2.06
N PRO A 71 12.46 -31.91 1.29
CA PRO A 71 12.45 -30.46 1.05
C PRO A 71 11.16 -29.94 0.42
N ILE A 72 10.58 -30.67 -0.54
CA ILE A 72 9.31 -30.29 -1.18
C ILE A 72 8.17 -30.29 -0.14
N ILE A 73 8.08 -31.33 0.68
CA ILE A 73 7.06 -31.43 1.73
C ILE A 73 7.24 -30.31 2.77
N LEU A 74 8.47 -30.07 3.22
CA LEU A 74 8.77 -29.02 4.20
C LEU A 74 8.46 -27.63 3.67
N ALA A 75 8.86 -27.30 2.44
CA ALA A 75 8.51 -26.04 1.80
C ALA A 75 6.99 -25.89 1.67
N THR A 76 6.29 -26.94 1.24
CA THR A 76 4.82 -26.93 1.11
C THR A 76 4.13 -26.69 2.45
N LEU A 77 4.54 -27.41 3.50
CA LEU A 77 3.99 -27.24 4.86
C LEU A 77 4.30 -25.86 5.43
N PHE A 78 5.48 -25.32 5.14
CA PHE A 78 5.84 -23.97 5.55
C PHE A 78 4.95 -22.91 4.87
N LEU A 79 4.75 -23.00 3.55
CA LEU A 79 3.87 -22.09 2.80
C LEU A 79 2.41 -22.16 3.26
N ALA A 80 1.90 -23.38 3.47
CA ALA A 80 0.54 -23.57 3.97
C ALA A 80 0.41 -23.04 5.41
N GLY A 81 1.41 -23.32 6.25
CA GLY A 81 1.46 -22.87 7.64
C GLY A 81 1.56 -21.35 7.75
N SER A 82 2.39 -20.70 6.94
CA SER A 82 2.55 -19.24 6.94
C SER A 82 1.27 -18.53 6.49
N THR A 83 0.58 -19.07 5.47
CA THR A 83 -0.70 -18.53 5.00
C THR A 83 -1.79 -18.64 6.09
N VAL A 84 -1.92 -19.80 6.72
CA VAL A 84 -2.86 -19.98 7.84
C VAL A 84 -2.51 -19.08 9.01
N TYR A 85 -1.23 -18.98 9.34
CA TYR A 85 -0.75 -18.11 10.42
C TYR A 85 -1.10 -16.65 10.16
N LEU A 86 -0.81 -16.13 8.96
CA LEU A 86 -1.14 -14.76 8.56
C LEU A 86 -2.64 -14.47 8.67
N ASN A 87 -3.50 -15.39 8.22
CA ASN A 87 -4.95 -15.22 8.33
C ASN A 87 -5.46 -15.26 9.77
N LEU A 88 -4.80 -16.00 10.68
CA LEU A 88 -5.20 -16.09 12.09
C LEU A 88 -4.80 -14.85 12.89
N VAL A 89 -3.69 -14.21 12.52
CA VAL A 89 -3.18 -13.03 13.22
C VAL A 89 -3.62 -11.71 12.60
N SER A 90 -4.25 -11.74 11.42
CA SER A 90 -4.72 -10.53 10.76
C SER A 90 -5.93 -9.93 11.47
N VAL A 91 -6.00 -8.60 11.46
CA VAL A 91 -7.11 -7.86 12.08
C VAL A 91 -8.43 -8.12 11.34
N SER A 92 -8.33 -8.35 10.03
CA SER A 92 -9.46 -8.63 9.13
C SER A 92 -9.86 -10.11 9.08
N GLY A 93 -9.09 -11.02 9.67
CA GLY A 93 -9.31 -12.47 9.56
C GLY A 93 -8.98 -13.07 8.18
N GLY A 94 -8.30 -12.32 7.31
CA GLY A 94 -7.89 -12.75 5.97
C GLY A 94 -7.41 -11.59 5.10
N PRO A 95 -7.16 -11.83 3.80
CA PRO A 95 -6.81 -10.77 2.88
C PRO A 95 -7.97 -9.78 2.68
N VAL A 96 -7.63 -8.52 2.51
CA VAL A 96 -8.56 -7.41 2.31
C VAL A 96 -8.36 -6.77 0.95
N HIS A 97 -9.34 -5.98 0.55
CA HIS A 97 -9.32 -5.12 -0.61
C HIS A 97 -10.14 -3.89 -0.24
N TRP A 98 -9.49 -2.88 0.34
CA TRP A 98 -10.12 -1.64 0.75
C TRP A 98 -9.71 -0.50 -0.19
N HIS A 99 -10.63 0.46 -0.37
CA HIS A 99 -10.47 1.62 -1.21
C HIS A 99 -10.77 2.89 -0.44
N ALA A 100 -9.96 3.92 -0.68
CA ALA A 100 -10.27 5.30 -0.35
C ALA A 100 -9.87 6.18 -1.53
N ASP A 101 -10.77 7.02 -2.02
CA ASP A 101 -10.40 8.02 -3.02
C ASP A 101 -9.65 9.16 -2.30
N PHE A 102 -8.73 9.82 -2.98
CA PHE A 102 -8.02 10.96 -2.41
C PHE A 102 -7.76 12.08 -3.42
N GLN A 103 -7.57 13.28 -2.91
CA GLN A 103 -7.10 14.43 -3.67
C GLN A 103 -6.10 15.23 -2.83
N VAL A 104 -5.08 15.79 -3.49
CA VAL A 104 -4.10 16.67 -2.85
C VAL A 104 -4.12 18.02 -3.54
N TRP A 105 -4.28 19.08 -2.76
CA TRP A 105 -4.35 20.45 -3.26
C TRP A 105 -3.29 21.32 -2.59
N ALA A 106 -2.63 22.16 -3.37
CA ALA A 106 -1.71 23.17 -2.87
C ALA A 106 -2.04 24.54 -3.47
N CYS A 107 -2.33 25.50 -2.60
CA CYS A 107 -2.66 26.89 -2.94
C CYS A 107 -3.74 27.00 -4.03
N GLY A 108 -4.75 26.12 -3.98
CA GLY A 108 -5.88 26.08 -4.91
C GLY A 108 -5.64 25.29 -6.21
N GLN A 109 -4.46 24.69 -6.38
CA GLN A 109 -4.15 23.80 -7.51
C GLN A 109 -4.14 22.35 -7.04
N GLU A 110 -4.80 21.46 -7.77
CA GLU A 110 -4.72 20.02 -7.56
C GLU A 110 -3.33 19.53 -7.99
N LEU A 111 -2.78 18.60 -7.22
CA LEU A 111 -1.51 17.94 -7.49
C LEU A 111 -1.79 16.46 -7.74
N ASP A 112 -1.31 15.97 -8.89
CA ASP A 112 -1.38 14.56 -9.22
C ASP A 112 -0.17 13.83 -8.63
N LEU A 113 -0.41 12.64 -8.08
CA LEU A 113 0.66 11.74 -7.67
C LEU A 113 1.50 11.35 -8.90
N ILE A 114 2.77 11.02 -8.69
CA ILE A 114 3.62 10.45 -9.75
C ILE A 114 2.92 9.25 -10.42
N ASP A 115 2.99 9.17 -11.75
CA ASP A 115 2.31 8.10 -12.50
C ASP A 115 2.95 6.74 -12.22
N PRO A 116 2.17 5.65 -12.12
CA PRO A 116 2.72 4.31 -12.07
C PRO A 116 3.48 3.98 -13.36
N THR A 117 4.60 3.28 -13.23
CA THR A 117 5.40 2.80 -14.36
C THR A 117 5.78 1.32 -14.19
N GLY A 118 6.34 0.72 -15.24
CA GLY A 118 6.81 -0.67 -15.22
C GLY A 118 5.70 -1.73 -15.20
N ILE A 119 6.09 -2.99 -14.96
CA ILE A 119 5.19 -4.16 -15.04
C ILE A 119 4.19 -4.19 -13.88
N ALA A 120 4.59 -3.72 -12.70
CA ALA A 120 3.74 -3.70 -11.52
C ALA A 120 2.60 -2.67 -11.64
N ASN A 121 2.77 -1.64 -12.50
CA ASN A 121 1.79 -0.59 -12.77
C ASN A 121 1.13 -0.03 -11.50
N ARG A 122 1.94 0.27 -10.48
CA ARG A 122 1.48 0.83 -9.21
C ARG A 122 2.54 1.75 -8.60
N VAL A 123 2.11 2.69 -7.76
CA VAL A 123 2.98 3.49 -6.90
C VAL A 123 2.70 3.11 -5.45
N GLY A 124 3.75 2.77 -4.70
CA GLY A 124 3.63 2.29 -3.32
C GLY A 124 4.03 0.83 -3.13
N SER A 125 3.55 0.24 -2.04
CA SER A 125 3.88 -1.12 -1.63
C SER A 125 2.91 -2.17 -2.18
N PRO A 126 3.26 -3.47 -2.18
CA PRO A 126 2.34 -4.52 -2.60
C PRO A 126 1.01 -4.55 -1.84
N VAL A 127 0.99 -4.06 -0.60
CA VAL A 127 -0.20 -4.04 0.26
C VAL A 127 -0.90 -2.70 0.23
N PHE A 128 -0.18 -1.62 -0.05
CA PHE A 128 -0.68 -0.26 0.07
C PHE A 128 -0.15 0.61 -1.08
N HIS A 129 -0.98 0.89 -2.08
CA HIS A 129 -0.56 1.49 -3.34
C HIS A 129 -1.70 2.23 -4.06
N GLU A 130 -1.36 2.81 -5.22
CA GLU A 130 -2.21 3.59 -6.12
C GLU A 130 -1.92 3.15 -7.59
N HIS A 131 -2.90 3.26 -8.49
CA HIS A 131 -2.86 2.73 -9.86
C HIS A 131 -3.03 3.78 -10.99
N GLY A 132 -2.84 5.06 -10.73
CA GLY A 132 -3.17 6.19 -11.61
C GLY A 132 -4.66 6.49 -11.69
N ASP A 133 -5.42 6.22 -10.63
CA ASP A 133 -6.88 6.36 -10.53
C ASP A 133 -7.36 7.17 -9.32
N ASP A 134 -6.46 7.92 -8.67
CA ASP A 134 -6.73 8.79 -7.51
C ASP A 134 -7.35 8.03 -6.33
N ARG A 135 -6.99 6.74 -6.22
CA ARG A 135 -7.51 5.83 -5.22
C ARG A 135 -6.39 5.11 -4.51
N ILE A 136 -6.49 5.12 -3.20
CA ILE A 136 -5.65 4.33 -2.32
C ILE A 136 -6.23 2.91 -2.22
N HIS A 137 -5.38 1.93 -2.53
CA HIS A 137 -5.66 0.50 -2.45
C HIS A 137 -4.97 -0.12 -1.23
N VAL A 138 -5.74 -0.74 -0.34
CA VAL A 138 -5.23 -1.64 0.71
C VAL A 138 -5.55 -3.07 0.31
N GLU A 139 -4.57 -3.82 -0.18
CA GLU A 139 -4.76 -5.14 -0.78
C GLU A 139 -3.77 -6.17 -0.23
N GLY A 140 -4.25 -7.11 0.58
CA GLY A 140 -3.38 -8.10 1.23
C GLY A 140 -3.79 -8.37 2.66
N VAL A 141 -2.87 -8.87 3.49
CA VAL A 141 -3.20 -9.26 4.85
C VAL A 141 -2.78 -8.16 5.83
N VAL A 142 -3.75 -7.43 6.36
CA VAL A 142 -3.52 -6.38 7.36
C VAL A 142 -3.38 -7.01 8.75
N THR A 143 -2.17 -6.98 9.29
CA THR A 143 -1.85 -7.58 10.61
C THR A 143 -1.90 -6.58 11.74
N ASP A 144 -1.83 -5.30 11.40
CA ASP A 144 -1.99 -4.18 12.32
C ASP A 144 -2.72 -3.04 11.60
N LEU A 145 -3.74 -2.43 12.21
CA LEU A 145 -4.46 -1.31 11.59
C LEU A 145 -3.55 -0.12 11.28
N ARG A 146 -2.44 0.02 12.02
CA ARG A 146 -1.43 1.02 11.75
C ARG A 146 -0.80 0.85 10.37
N GLU A 147 -0.85 -0.34 9.76
CA GLU A 147 -0.36 -0.57 8.39
C GLU A 147 -1.23 0.12 7.33
N ALA A 148 -2.50 0.44 7.65
CA ALA A 148 -3.45 1.15 6.80
C ALA A 148 -3.65 2.63 7.20
N GLU A 149 -2.70 3.19 7.96
CA GLU A 149 -2.67 4.62 8.28
C GLU A 149 -2.25 5.45 7.07
N LEU A 150 -2.92 6.60 6.85
CA LEU A 150 -2.66 7.48 5.72
C LEU A 150 -1.21 7.96 5.67
N GLY A 151 -0.58 8.23 6.82
CA GLY A 151 0.85 8.58 6.87
C GLY A 151 1.74 7.51 6.23
N ARG A 152 1.38 6.23 6.36
CA ARG A 152 2.12 5.13 5.73
C ARG A 152 1.92 5.06 4.23
N PHE A 153 0.73 5.39 3.74
CA PHE A 153 0.52 5.51 2.30
C PHE A 153 1.49 6.53 1.70
N PHE A 154 1.53 7.75 2.25
CA PHE A 154 2.43 8.80 1.78
C PHE A 154 3.90 8.37 1.85
N MET A 155 4.32 7.70 2.92
CA MET A 155 5.65 7.10 3.02
C MET A 155 5.93 6.06 1.90
N PHE A 156 4.98 5.16 1.61
CA PHE A 156 5.17 4.13 0.58
C PHE A 156 5.25 4.70 -0.83
N VAL A 157 4.52 5.79 -1.13
CA VAL A 157 4.59 6.45 -2.44
C VAL A 157 5.79 7.38 -2.59
N GLY A 158 6.67 7.47 -1.58
CA GLY A 158 7.88 8.30 -1.61
C GLY A 158 7.70 9.73 -1.10
N GLY A 159 6.60 9.99 -0.40
CA GLY A 159 6.29 11.23 0.30
C GLY A 159 6.34 11.10 1.83
N GLU A 160 5.83 12.12 2.51
CA GLU A 160 5.68 12.14 3.97
C GLU A 160 4.43 12.94 4.31
N LEU A 161 3.70 12.53 5.34
CA LEU A 161 2.54 13.27 5.84
C LEU A 161 2.63 13.34 7.37
N HIS A 162 2.52 14.55 7.89
CA HIS A 162 2.37 14.88 9.30
C HIS A 162 1.34 16.01 9.46
N ALA A 163 0.99 16.36 10.70
CA ALA A 163 0.03 17.43 10.96
C ALA A 163 0.44 18.81 10.41
N ASP A 164 1.73 19.07 10.22
CA ASP A 164 2.28 20.36 9.80
C ASP A 164 3.23 20.30 8.59
N HIS A 165 3.41 19.10 8.02
CA HIS A 165 4.34 18.85 6.92
C HIS A 165 3.75 17.87 5.90
N LEU A 166 3.91 18.20 4.61
CA LEU A 166 3.59 17.31 3.49
C LEU A 166 4.75 17.30 2.50
N THR A 167 5.27 16.11 2.22
CA THR A 167 6.09 15.85 1.04
C THR A 167 5.28 15.02 0.05
N PHE A 168 5.10 15.50 -1.17
CA PHE A 168 4.25 14.87 -2.19
C PHE A 168 4.99 14.70 -3.53
N PRO A 169 5.24 13.47 -4.00
CA PRO A 169 5.93 13.21 -5.24
C PRO A 169 4.97 13.31 -6.44
N THR A 170 5.29 14.19 -7.39
CA THR A 170 4.57 14.29 -8.67
C THR A 170 5.49 13.94 -9.83
N ASN A 171 4.94 13.84 -11.04
CA ASN A 171 5.72 13.66 -12.27
C ASN A 171 6.73 14.79 -12.55
N GLU A 172 6.48 16.00 -12.03
CA GLU A 172 7.33 17.16 -12.29
C GLU A 172 8.45 17.29 -11.26
N LYS A 173 8.12 17.12 -9.98
CA LYS A 173 9.05 17.30 -8.86
C LYS A 173 8.47 16.74 -7.56
N LEU A 174 9.35 16.64 -6.57
CA LEU A 174 8.94 16.45 -5.18
C LEU A 174 8.51 17.80 -4.59
N TYR A 175 7.22 17.93 -4.27
CA TYR A 175 6.72 19.07 -3.52
C TYR A 175 6.95 18.87 -2.02
N ARG A 176 7.27 19.96 -1.32
CA ARG A 176 7.42 20.01 0.13
C ARG A 176 6.70 21.24 0.63
N PHE A 177 5.86 21.05 1.63
CA PHE A 177 5.07 22.11 2.25
C PHE A 177 5.18 21.99 3.75
N ASP A 178 5.64 23.07 4.37
CA ASP A 178 5.61 23.27 5.82
C ASP A 178 4.59 24.35 6.17
N ASN A 179 3.89 24.18 7.29
CA ASN A 179 2.99 25.22 7.78
C ASN A 179 3.72 26.58 7.91
N GLY A 180 3.15 27.61 7.28
CA GLY A 180 3.74 28.95 7.20
C GLY A 180 4.45 29.24 5.88
N ASP A 181 4.70 28.24 5.03
CA ASP A 181 5.20 28.48 3.68
C ASP A 181 4.22 29.36 2.89
N PRO A 182 4.71 30.34 2.12
CA PRO A 182 3.84 31.26 1.41
C PRO A 182 3.21 30.60 0.18
N CYS A 183 1.91 30.81 0.00
CA CYS A 183 1.25 30.59 -1.28
C CYS A 183 1.61 31.70 -2.28
N GLY A 184 1.25 31.52 -3.56
CA GLY A 184 1.55 32.48 -4.63
C GLY A 184 0.95 33.89 -4.44
N ASP A 185 -0.03 34.02 -3.56
CA ASP A 185 -0.64 35.28 -3.13
C ASP A 185 0.11 35.96 -1.96
N GLY A 186 1.17 35.31 -1.44
CA GLY A 186 1.99 35.77 -0.33
C GLY A 186 1.42 35.51 1.06
N LYS A 187 0.25 34.86 1.18
CA LYS A 187 -0.30 34.44 2.47
C LYS A 187 0.35 33.13 2.93
N PRO A 188 0.56 32.93 4.24
CA PRO A 188 1.03 31.64 4.76
C PRO A 188 -0.02 30.56 4.55
N GLY A 189 0.40 29.42 4.01
CA GLY A 189 -0.41 28.21 3.89
C GLY A 189 -0.36 27.35 5.15
N VAL A 190 -1.43 26.61 5.38
CA VAL A 190 -1.60 25.64 6.45
C VAL A 190 -2.06 24.32 5.84
N LEU A 191 -1.34 23.24 6.14
CA LEU A 191 -1.68 21.88 5.83
C LEU A 191 -2.88 21.43 6.67
N GLN A 192 -3.89 20.94 5.98
CA GLN A 192 -5.15 20.53 6.56
C GLN A 192 -5.66 19.31 5.81
N ALA A 193 -6.35 18.42 6.50
CA ALA A 193 -6.91 17.23 5.90
C ALA A 193 -8.36 17.06 6.33
N PHE A 194 -9.16 16.59 5.39
CA PHE A 194 -10.58 16.35 5.56
C PHE A 194 -10.91 14.97 5.04
N VAL A 195 -11.87 14.31 5.68
CA VAL A 195 -12.41 13.05 5.21
C VAL A 195 -13.91 13.16 5.06
N TRP A 196 -14.43 12.72 3.91
CA TRP A 196 -15.84 12.45 3.73
C TRP A 196 -16.11 10.98 4.04
N LYS A 197 -17.04 10.76 4.98
CA LYS A 197 -17.45 9.43 5.45
C LYS A 197 -18.94 9.22 5.19
N THR A 198 -19.31 7.96 4.96
CA THR A 198 -20.69 7.58 4.69
C THR A 198 -21.34 7.00 5.96
N ASP A 199 -22.56 7.45 6.24
CA ASP A 199 -23.52 6.80 7.14
C ASP A 199 -24.52 6.02 6.28
N GLU A 200 -24.23 4.73 6.10
CA GLU A 200 -25.02 3.85 5.23
C GLU A 200 -26.47 3.70 5.72
N ASP A 201 -26.69 3.71 7.04
CA ASP A 201 -28.02 3.55 7.64
C ASP A 201 -28.89 4.79 7.37
N ALA A 202 -28.29 5.99 7.39
CA ALA A 202 -28.98 7.23 7.07
C ALA A 202 -29.08 7.51 5.56
N GLY A 203 -28.26 6.86 4.74
CA GLY A 203 -28.06 7.21 3.33
C GLY A 203 -27.49 8.62 3.19
N GLU A 204 -26.59 8.99 4.11
CA GLU A 204 -25.99 10.32 4.21
C GLU A 204 -24.47 10.23 4.20
N PHE A 205 -23.80 11.34 3.88
CA PHE A 205 -22.37 11.47 4.05
C PHE A 205 -22.02 12.80 4.70
N TYR A 206 -20.93 12.81 5.47
CA TYR A 206 -20.52 13.94 6.28
C TYR A 206 -19.00 14.11 6.25
N GLN A 207 -18.55 15.34 6.52
CA GLN A 207 -17.14 15.69 6.56
C GLN A 207 -16.62 15.76 7.99
N GLU A 208 -15.39 15.30 8.18
CA GLU A 208 -14.61 15.47 9.40
C GLU A 208 -13.24 16.10 9.05
N LYS A 209 -12.80 17.10 9.81
CA LYS A 209 -11.44 17.64 9.72
C LYS A 209 -10.52 16.80 10.61
N LEU A 210 -9.45 16.29 10.04
CA LEU A 210 -8.49 15.43 10.73
C LEU A 210 -7.45 16.28 11.47
N ALA A 211 -7.34 16.09 12.78
CA ALA A 211 -6.33 16.78 13.60
C ALA A 211 -4.92 16.19 13.44
N LYS A 212 -4.84 14.90 13.13
CA LYS A 212 -3.61 14.14 12.89
C LYS A 212 -3.82 13.22 11.68
N PRO A 213 -3.73 13.76 10.47
CA PRO A 213 -4.05 13.00 9.28
C PRO A 213 -3.15 11.79 9.07
N GLU A 214 -1.91 11.83 9.57
CA GLU A 214 -0.96 10.73 9.49
C GLU A 214 -1.40 9.48 10.27
N GLU A 215 -2.16 9.65 11.35
CA GLU A 215 -2.69 8.56 12.19
C GLU A 215 -4.07 8.05 11.69
N TYR A 216 -4.60 8.61 10.59
CA TYR A 216 -5.92 8.23 10.09
C TYR A 216 -5.89 6.85 9.43
N VAL A 217 -6.66 5.90 9.96
CA VAL A 217 -6.82 4.55 9.36
C VAL A 217 -7.96 4.57 8.35
N ILE A 218 -7.68 4.12 7.12
CA ILE A 218 -8.66 4.02 6.04
C ILE A 218 -9.81 3.07 6.41
N SER A 219 -11.04 3.48 6.10
CA SER A 219 -12.24 2.67 6.31
C SER A 219 -12.19 1.35 5.53
N PRO A 220 -12.62 0.21 6.11
CA PRO A 220 -12.41 -1.12 5.56
C PRO A 220 -13.43 -1.52 4.48
N TYR A 221 -13.63 -0.67 3.45
CA TYR A 221 -14.63 -0.86 2.40
C TYR A 221 -13.99 -1.03 1.03
N SER A 222 -14.49 -1.97 0.23
CA SER A 222 -13.97 -2.27 -1.12
C SER A 222 -14.58 -1.41 -2.24
N LYS A 223 -15.35 -0.38 -1.88
CA LYS A 223 -16.04 0.51 -2.79
C LYS A 223 -16.06 1.90 -2.19
N VAL A 224 -15.97 2.91 -3.03
CA VAL A 224 -16.11 4.31 -2.63
C VAL A 224 -17.31 4.89 -3.36
N PRO A 225 -18.32 5.39 -2.64
CA PRO A 225 -18.65 5.14 -1.23
C PRO A 225 -19.04 3.66 -0.95
N PRO A 226 -19.08 3.18 0.32
CA PRO A 226 -18.94 3.91 1.58
C PRO A 226 -17.49 4.10 2.06
N GLY A 227 -16.51 3.64 1.28
CA GLY A 227 -15.09 3.96 1.49
C GLY A 227 -14.84 5.47 1.54
N ASP A 228 -13.68 5.84 2.04
CA ASP A 228 -13.40 7.24 2.36
C ASP A 228 -13.15 8.07 1.10
N CYS A 229 -13.42 9.36 1.19
CA CYS A 229 -12.84 10.36 0.29
C CYS A 229 -11.98 11.33 1.10
N LEU A 230 -10.68 11.29 0.88
CA LEU A 230 -9.66 12.04 1.62
C LEU A 230 -9.22 13.27 0.83
N ILE A 231 -9.33 14.45 1.42
CA ILE A 231 -8.90 15.70 0.81
C ILE A 231 -7.77 16.28 1.67
N LEU A 232 -6.58 16.39 1.10
CA LEU A 232 -5.47 17.10 1.71
C LEU A 232 -5.31 18.46 1.04
N GLU A 233 -5.18 19.52 1.83
CA GLU A 233 -5.02 20.87 1.33
C GLU A 233 -3.91 21.62 2.06
N PHE A 234 -3.00 22.20 1.30
CA PHE A 234 -2.09 23.24 1.78
C PHE A 234 -2.57 24.60 1.29
N GLY A 235 -3.07 25.46 2.18
CA GLY A 235 -3.66 26.75 1.77
C GLY A 235 -4.22 27.57 2.93
N GLU A 236 -5.21 28.43 2.66
CA GLU A 236 -5.86 29.23 3.72
C GLU A 236 -6.53 28.31 4.76
N GLU A 237 -6.34 28.63 6.04
CA GLU A 237 -6.93 27.85 7.14
C GLU A 237 -8.46 27.88 7.07
N LYS A 238 -9.09 26.70 7.15
CA LYS A 238 -10.54 26.55 7.08
C LYS A 238 -11.03 25.35 7.88
N ASP A 239 -12.26 25.42 8.38
CA ASP A 239 -12.86 24.33 9.16
C ASP A 239 -13.47 23.23 8.28
N ARG A 240 -13.70 23.52 7.00
CA ARG A 240 -14.32 22.60 6.04
C ARG A 240 -13.72 22.76 4.65
N THR A 241 -13.76 21.68 3.85
CA THR A 241 -13.47 21.74 2.41
C THR A 241 -14.73 21.73 1.55
N ASP A 242 -14.68 22.47 0.45
CA ASP A 242 -15.60 22.47 -0.67
C ASP A 242 -15.33 21.34 -1.68
N LYS A 243 -14.16 20.69 -1.61
CA LYS A 243 -13.75 19.59 -2.49
C LYS A 243 -14.46 18.30 -2.15
N LEU A 244 -14.71 17.49 -3.18
CA LEU A 244 -15.34 16.19 -3.08
C LEU A 244 -14.79 15.28 -4.17
N CYS A 245 -14.45 14.04 -3.82
CA CYS A 245 -13.95 13.06 -4.77
C CYS A 245 -15.06 12.64 -5.75
N SER A 246 -14.67 12.28 -6.97
CA SER A 246 -15.56 12.04 -8.10
C SER A 246 -16.68 11.03 -7.81
N PHE A 247 -16.40 9.92 -7.11
CA PHE A 247 -17.42 8.92 -6.80
C PHE A 247 -18.46 9.40 -5.77
N TYR A 248 -18.06 10.22 -4.80
CA TYR A 248 -19.01 10.88 -3.90
C TYR A 248 -19.86 11.92 -4.65
N GLU A 249 -19.28 12.71 -5.56
CA GLU A 249 -20.05 13.64 -6.40
C GLU A 249 -21.10 12.92 -7.26
N ILE A 250 -20.72 11.77 -7.84
CA ILE A 250 -21.64 10.93 -8.61
C ILE A 250 -22.76 10.39 -7.71
N ALA A 251 -22.46 9.87 -6.53
CA ALA A 251 -23.46 9.35 -5.60
C ALA A 251 -24.45 10.44 -5.14
N GLU A 252 -23.94 11.65 -4.84
CA GLU A 252 -24.77 12.81 -4.49
C GLU A 252 -25.66 13.24 -5.66
N SER A 253 -25.11 13.36 -6.87
CA SER A 253 -25.87 13.79 -8.06
C SER A 253 -26.98 12.83 -8.47
N LYS A 254 -26.80 11.52 -8.22
CA LYS A 254 -27.82 10.49 -8.43
C LYS A 254 -28.85 10.42 -7.31
N GLY A 255 -28.62 11.11 -6.19
CA GLY A 255 -29.46 11.02 -5.00
C GLY A 255 -29.32 9.70 -4.25
N GLU A 256 -28.24 8.96 -4.48
CA GLU A 256 -27.91 7.73 -3.75
C GLU A 256 -27.46 8.03 -2.32
N LEU A 257 -26.76 9.16 -2.13
CA LEU A 257 -26.38 9.70 -0.83
C LEU A 257 -26.74 11.18 -0.72
N ARG A 258 -27.01 11.63 0.49
CA ARG A 258 -27.30 13.05 0.79
C ARG A 258 -26.24 13.64 1.70
N ARG A 259 -25.77 14.85 1.37
CA ARG A 259 -24.81 15.56 2.21
C ARG A 259 -25.48 16.06 3.48
N ARG A 260 -24.84 15.83 4.62
CA ARG A 260 -25.27 16.28 5.95
C ARG A 260 -24.83 17.71 6.28
#